data_AF-A0A7Y4TH65-F1
#
_entry.id   AF-A0A7Y4TH65-F1
#
_cell.length_a   1.000
_cell.length_b   1.000
_cell.length_c   1.000
_cell.angle_alpha   90.00
_cell.angle_beta   90.00
_cell.angle_gamma   90.00
#
_symmetry.space_group_name_H-M   'P 1'
#
loop_
_entity.id
_entity.type
_entity.pdbx_description
1 polymer ?
#
loop_
_entity_poly.entity_id
_entity_poly.type
_entity_poly.pdbx_seq_one_letter_code
_entity_poly.pdbx_strand_id
1 'polypeptide(L)' 'MQHYFADHALLPEGVRSGVRIAVADGLIRAVEVASPTESDLPIRGLVLPGMANVHSHAFQRAMAGLAEWDAGGKD' A
#
# COMPACT_ATOMS: atom_id res chain seq x y z
N MET A 1 20.33 2.73 4.75
CA MET A 1 19.19 3.35 4.04
C MET A 1 18.84 2.42 2.91
N GLN A 2 17.59 1.96 2.83
CA GLN A 2 17.15 1.04 1.79
C GLN A 2 16.59 1.84 0.62
N HIS A 3 16.89 1.42 -0.60
CA HIS A 3 16.34 2.01 -1.80
C HIS A 3 15.45 1.00 -2.52
N TYR A 4 14.30 1.45 -2.95
CA TYR A 4 13.40 0.71 -3.82
C TYR A 4 13.34 1.40 -5.18
N PHE A 5 13.21 0.62 -6.24
CA PHE A 5 13.00 1.12 -7.59
C PHE A 5 11.66 0.62 -8.12
N ALA A 6 10.72 1.53 -8.31
CA ALA A 6 9.41 1.23 -8.86
C ALA A 6 9.38 1.48 -10.37
N ASP A 7 8.91 0.48 -11.14
CA ASP A 7 8.69 0.64 -12.59
C ASP A 7 7.77 1.83 -12.85
N HIS A 8 6.70 1.96 -12.06
CA HIS A 8 5.80 3.11 -12.04
C HIS A 8 5.39 3.46 -10.61
N ALA A 9 5.20 4.76 -10.33
CA ALA A 9 4.60 5.23 -9.08
C ALA A 9 3.65 6.41 -9.32
N LEU A 10 2.57 6.48 -8.55
CA LEU A 10 1.71 7.66 -8.47
C LEU A 10 2.36 8.70 -7.55
N LEU A 11 2.87 9.78 -8.14
CA LEU A 11 3.42 10.96 -7.45
C LEU A 11 2.36 12.08 -7.40
N PRO A 12 2.59 13.17 -6.64
CA PRO A 12 1.67 14.31 -6.60
C PRO A 12 1.35 14.88 -7.99
N GLU A 13 2.29 14.81 -8.92
CA GLU A 13 2.15 15.29 -10.30
C GLU A 13 1.56 14.22 -11.26
N GLY A 14 1.12 13.08 -10.72
CA GLY A 14 0.57 11.95 -11.47
C GLY A 14 1.52 10.75 -11.58
N VAL A 15 1.16 9.77 -12.41
CA VAL A 15 1.95 8.56 -12.62
C VAL A 15 3.28 8.91 -13.32
N ARG A 16 4.39 8.37 -12.80
CA ARG A 16 5.74 8.48 -13.38
C ARG A 16 6.38 7.11 -13.48
N SER A 17 7.23 6.91 -14.48
CA SER A 17 8.06 5.71 -14.63
C SER A 17 9.44 5.91 -13.99
N GLY A 18 10.04 4.83 -13.50
CA GLY A 18 11.42 4.82 -13.00
C GLY A 18 11.59 5.68 -11.75
N VAL A 19 10.91 5.32 -10.67
CA VAL A 19 10.90 6.09 -9.42
C VAL A 19 11.75 5.37 -8.37
N ARG A 20 12.77 6.05 -7.85
CA ARG A 20 13.58 5.59 -6.72
C ARG A 20 13.03 6.16 -5.41
N ILE A 21 12.82 5.29 -4.43
CA ILE A 21 12.28 5.62 -3.11
C ILE A 21 13.32 5.24 -2.06
N ALA A 22 13.84 6.23 -1.34
CA ALA A 22 14.79 6.02 -0.24
C ALA A 22 14.03 5.92 1.10
N VAL A 23 14.27 4.85 1.86
CA VAL A 23 13.60 4.57 3.14
C VAL A 23 14.64 4.35 4.24
N ALA A 24 14.41 4.99 5.38
CA ALA A 24 15.17 4.78 6.61
C ALA A 24 14.24 4.94 7.82
N ASP A 25 14.37 4.06 8.81
CA ASP A 25 13.61 4.08 10.07
C ASP A 25 12.08 4.05 9.86
N GLY A 26 11.62 3.32 8.85
CA GLY A 26 10.20 3.25 8.47
C GLY A 26 9.64 4.51 7.80
N LEU A 27 10.49 5.50 7.50
CA LEU A 27 10.11 6.75 6.85
C LEU A 27 10.68 6.84 5.44
N ILE A 28 9.89 7.40 4.52
CA ILE A 28 10.35 7.80 3.19
C ILE A 28 11.19 9.07 3.35
N ARG A 29 12.47 9.00 2.97
CA ARG A 29 13.43 10.11 3.06
C ARG A 29 13.56 10.88 1.75
N ALA A 30 13.40 10.20 0.62
CA ALA A 30 13.42 10.82 -0.70
C ALA A 30 12.59 9.99 -1.70
N VAL A 31 12.01 10.69 -2.67
CA VAL A 31 11.32 10.11 -3.83
C VAL A 31 11.76 10.90 -5.05
N GLU A 32 12.33 10.24 -6.05
CA GLU A 32 12.87 10.89 -7.23
C GLU A 32 12.69 10.01 -8.47
N VAL A 33 12.52 10.65 -9.63
CA VAL A 33 12.61 9.96 -10.92
C VAL A 33 14.10 9.80 -11.24
N ALA A 34 14.58 8.56 -11.30
CA ALA A 34 15.99 8.25 -11.48
C ALA A 34 16.16 6.94 -12.27
N SER A 35 17.40 6.66 -12.68
CA SER A 35 17.75 5.31 -13.17
C SER A 35 18.02 4.38 -11.98
N PRO A 36 17.74 3.07 -12.13
CA PRO A 36 18.02 2.10 -11.07
C PRO A 36 19.52 1.92 -10.89
N THR A 37 19.92 1.59 -9.67
CA THR A 37 21.25 1.09 -9.32
C THR A 37 21.17 -0.40 -8.97
N GLU A 38 22.30 -1.12 -9.02
CA GLU A 38 22.32 -2.55 -8.67
C GLU A 38 21.87 -2.84 -7.23
N SER A 39 21.97 -1.85 -6.35
CA SER A 39 21.54 -1.95 -4.94
C SER A 39 20.06 -1.67 -4.70
N ASP A 40 19.32 -1.19 -5.71
CA ASP A 40 17.91 -0.87 -5.54
C ASP A 40 17.05 -2.14 -5.54
N LEU A 41 16.10 -2.24 -4.61
CA LEU A 41 15.13 -3.33 -4.55
C LEU A 41 13.99 -3.07 -5.56
N PRO A 42 13.80 -3.92 -6.58
CA PRO A 42 12.80 -3.67 -7.62
C PRO A 42 11.38 -3.90 -7.11
N ILE A 43 10.47 -3.00 -7.46
CA ILE A 43 9.02 -3.13 -7.28
C ILE A 43 8.37 -3.10 -8.66
N ARG A 44 7.77 -4.22 -9.05
CA ARG A 44 7.09 -4.36 -10.33
C ARG A 44 5.68 -3.77 -10.27
N GLY A 45 5.26 -3.14 -11.36
CA GLY A 45 3.92 -2.57 -11.50
C GLY A 45 3.81 -1.15 -10.94
N LEU A 46 2.58 -0.71 -10.64
CA LEU A 46 2.28 0.64 -10.17
C LEU A 46 2.26 0.69 -8.64
N VAL A 47 3.17 1.48 -8.07
CA VAL A 47 3.19 1.82 -6.65
C VAL A 47 2.25 2.98 -6.38
N LEU A 48 1.41 2.82 -5.35
CA LEU A 48 0.46 3.83 -4.88
C LEU A 48 0.77 4.20 -3.43
N PRO A 49 0.47 5.44 -2.99
CA PRO A 49 0.37 5.74 -1.57
C PRO A 49 -0.62 4.78 -0.88
N GLY A 50 -0.28 4.31 0.31
CA GLY A 50 -1.17 3.47 1.10
C GLY A 50 -2.46 4.21 1.43
N MET A 51 -3.61 3.59 1.19
CA MET A 51 -4.90 4.18 1.50
C MET A 51 -5.14 4.11 3.02
N ALA A 52 -5.31 5.27 3.65
CA ALA A 52 -5.61 5.35 5.07
C ALA A 52 -7.03 4.84 5.36
N ASN A 53 -7.15 3.85 6.24
CA ASN A 53 -8.43 3.46 6.81
C ASN A 53 -8.68 4.26 8.09
N VAL A 54 -9.52 5.28 8.02
CA VAL A 54 -9.74 6.26 9.11
C VAL A 54 -10.77 5.82 10.15
N HIS A 55 -11.44 4.69 9.94
CA HIS A 55 -12.51 4.25 10.83
C HIS A 55 -12.65 2.73 10.83
N SER A 56 -12.54 2.11 12.00
CA SER A 56 -12.67 0.66 12.14
C SER A 56 -13.19 0.26 13.52
N HIS A 57 -14.12 -0.69 13.54
CA HIS A 57 -14.48 -1.46 14.71
C HIS A 57 -13.89 -2.87 14.58
N ALA A 58 -12.68 -3.06 15.09
CA ALA A 58 -11.93 -4.30 14.88
C ALA A 58 -12.70 -5.55 15.33
N PHE A 59 -13.39 -5.49 16.47
CA PHE A 59 -14.14 -6.62 17.03
C PHE A 59 -15.30 -7.09 16.13
N GLN A 60 -15.90 -6.18 15.35
CA GLN A 60 -16.99 -6.52 14.44
C GLN A 60 -16.52 -7.40 13.28
N ARG A 61 -15.22 -7.46 12.99
CA ARG A 61 -14.68 -8.37 11.97
C ARG A 61 -14.92 -9.84 12.29
N ALA A 62 -14.94 -10.22 13.57
CA ALA A 62 -15.25 -11.58 13.99
C ALA A 62 -16.73 -11.95 13.82
N MET A 63 -17.61 -10.95 13.71
CA MET A 63 -19.06 -11.12 13.57
C MET A 63 -19.55 -10.90 12.14
N ALA A 64 -18.73 -10.30 11.27
CA ALA A 64 -19.07 -10.09 9.86
C ALA A 64 -19.30 -11.46 9.18
N GLY A 65 -20.50 -11.71 8.65
CA GLY A 65 -20.90 -13.05 8.17
C GLY A 65 -22.01 -13.70 8.98
N LEU A 66 -22.16 -13.36 10.27
CA LEU A 66 -22.97 -14.10 11.23
C LEU A 66 -24.32 -13.44 11.57
N ALA A 67 -24.50 -12.15 11.28
CA ALA A 67 -25.74 -11.43 11.56
C ALA A 67 -26.73 -11.51 10.38
N GLU A 68 -26.23 -11.87 9.20
CA GLU A 68 -26.99 -12.01 7.96
C GLU A 68 -27.58 -13.41 7.72
N TRP A 69 -27.24 -14.39 8.56
CA TRP A 69 -27.83 -15.74 8.52
C TRP A 69 -28.93 -15.89 9.57
N ASP A 70 -30.18 -16.00 9.11
CA ASP A 70 -31.28 -16.54 9.91
C ASP A 70 -31.22 -18.08 9.85
N ALA A 71 -31.10 -18.73 11.01
CA ALA A 71 -31.12 -20.19 11.11
C ALA A 71 -32.53 -20.78 10.89
N GLY A 72 -33.52 -19.96 10.53
CA GLY A 72 -34.90 -20.38 10.35
C GLY A 72 -35.51 -20.74 11.69
N GLY A 73 -35.87 -19.72 12.47
CA GLY A 73 -36.75 -19.91 13.62
C GLY A 73 -38.04 -20.60 13.18
N LYS A 74 -38.31 -21.79 13.71
CA LYS A 74 -39.61 -22.46 13.55
C LYS A 74 -40.60 -21.77 14.46
N ASP A 75 -41.47 -20.94 13.87
CA ASP A 75 -42.80 -20.67 14.42
C ASP A 75 -43.67 -21.94 14.30
#